data_AF-A0A024X5X8-F1
#
_entry.id   AF-A0A024X5X8-F1
#
_cell.length_a   1.000
_cell.length_b   1.000
_cell.length_c   1.000
_cell.angle_alpha   90.00
_cell.angle_beta   90.00
_cell.angle_gamma   90.00
#
_symmetry.space_group_name_H-M   'P 1'
#
loop_
_entity.id
_entity.type
_entity.pdbx_description
1 polymer ?
#
loop_
_entity_poly.entity_id
_entity_poly.type
_entity_poly.pdbx_seq_one_letter_code
_entity_poly.pdbx_strand_id
1 'polypeptide(L)'
;MMHRDKLEKERIIKRNEKHVKNVVVDNLIVDKRFNNDEGNKYLRKSDAAYEDFKIREKQKLKEYIKIENKRKENLQRHENKWAQIDLNVQVKKRKKKKKKKKKKKKKKKKKKKKKKKKKKKHLICSHDIINHQYINYEESMKMERKKNNSILNRRNFLSEKINGSYNPITGCFNY
;
A
#
# COMPACT_ATOMS: atom_id res chain seq x y z
N MET A 1 -73.05 75.42 48.23
CA MET A 1 -72.75 73.96 48.19
C MET A 1 -71.61 73.60 47.23
N MET A 2 -71.55 74.12 46.00
CA MET A 2 -70.58 73.70 44.96
C MET A 2 -69.07 73.89 45.23
N HIS A 3 -68.66 74.74 46.18
CA HIS A 3 -67.23 75.02 46.41
C HIS A 3 -66.55 73.97 47.28
N ARG A 4 -67.30 73.38 48.23
CA ARG A 4 -66.78 72.38 49.17
C ARG A 4 -66.47 71.06 48.46
N ASP A 5 -67.34 70.65 47.54
CA ASP A 5 -67.16 69.44 46.75
C ASP A 5 -65.96 69.53 45.79
N LYS A 6 -65.68 70.73 45.24
CA LYS A 6 -64.47 70.97 44.44
C LYS A 6 -63.20 70.80 45.27
N LEU A 7 -63.16 71.39 46.46
CA LEU A 7 -62.01 71.27 47.37
C LEU A 7 -61.80 69.83 47.87
N GLU A 8 -62.89 69.08 48.07
CA GLU A 8 -62.83 67.67 48.46
C GLU A 8 -62.31 66.79 47.34
N LYS A 9 -62.76 67.02 46.09
CA LYS A 9 -62.23 66.34 44.90
C LYS A 9 -60.74 66.62 44.70
N GLU A 10 -60.29 67.87 44.83
CA GLU A 10 -58.87 68.22 44.75
C GLU A 10 -58.04 67.55 45.87
N ARG A 11 -58.60 67.45 47.08
CA ARG A 11 -57.96 66.76 48.21
C ARG A 11 -57.81 65.27 47.96
N ILE A 12 -58.81 64.63 47.36
CA ILE A 12 -58.78 63.22 46.96
C ILE A 12 -57.76 63.00 45.83
N ILE A 13 -57.72 63.87 44.83
CA ILE A 13 -56.74 63.79 43.72
C ILE A 13 -55.31 63.91 44.26
N LYS A 14 -55.03 64.91 45.12
CA LYS A 14 -53.71 65.07 45.76
C LYS A 14 -53.32 63.87 46.64
N ARG A 15 -54.30 63.23 47.29
CA ARG A 15 -54.08 62.00 48.09
C ARG A 15 -53.75 60.82 47.18
N ASN A 16 -54.46 60.65 46.08
CA ASN A 16 -54.21 59.60 45.10
C ASN A 16 -52.85 59.80 44.40
N GLU A 17 -52.48 61.03 44.03
CA GLU A 17 -51.16 61.33 43.48
C GLU A 17 -50.01 61.04 44.45
N LYS A 18 -50.21 61.27 45.75
CA LYS A 18 -49.25 60.89 46.80
C LYS A 18 -49.05 59.37 46.88
N HIS A 19 -50.10 58.58 46.66
CA HIS A 19 -50.03 57.12 46.73
C HIS A 19 -49.57 56.46 45.42
N VAL A 20 -49.72 57.15 44.28
CA VAL A 20 -49.29 56.65 42.96
C VAL A 20 -47.79 56.86 42.69
N LYS A 21 -47.10 57.73 43.45
CA LYS A 21 -45.64 57.98 43.31
C LYS A 21 -44.72 56.95 43.97
N ASN A 22 -45.26 55.86 44.51
CA ASN A 22 -44.47 54.73 44.99
C ASN A 22 -44.66 53.49 44.10
N VAL A 23 -44.61 53.66 42.77
CA VAL A 23 -44.11 52.56 41.94
C VAL A 23 -42.60 52.53 42.20
N VAL A 24 -42.21 51.74 43.21
CA VAL A 24 -40.80 51.51 43.54
C VAL A 24 -40.17 50.79 42.35
N VAL A 25 -39.54 51.55 41.46
CA VAL A 25 -38.72 51.04 40.35
C VAL A 25 -37.34 50.57 40.85
N ASP A 26 -37.08 50.63 42.15
CA ASP A 26 -35.80 50.24 42.72
C ASP A 26 -35.93 48.95 43.55
N ASN A 27 -35.80 47.81 42.87
CA ASN A 27 -35.60 46.50 43.53
C ASN A 27 -34.20 46.36 44.20
N LEU A 28 -33.43 47.45 44.26
CA LEU A 28 -32.11 47.50 44.87
C LEU A 28 -32.23 48.09 46.29
N ILE A 29 -31.92 47.27 47.31
CA ILE A 29 -31.77 47.75 48.68
C ILE A 29 -30.31 48.20 48.82
N VAL A 30 -30.09 49.51 48.81
CA VAL A 30 -28.77 50.11 49.07
C VAL A 30 -28.73 50.56 50.51
N ASP A 31 -27.77 50.05 51.29
CA ASP A 31 -27.58 50.45 52.68
C ASP A 31 -26.92 51.84 52.73
N LYS A 32 -27.56 52.80 53.39
CA LYS A 32 -27.07 54.21 53.48
C LYS A 32 -25.70 54.34 54.14
N ARG A 33 -25.23 53.31 54.85
CA ARG A 33 -23.92 53.30 55.52
C ARG A 33 -22.77 52.94 54.57
N PHE A 34 -23.07 52.33 53.43
CA PHE A 34 -22.08 51.95 52.41
C PHE A 34 -22.22 52.91 51.24
N ASN A 35 -21.45 54.00 51.28
CA ASN A 35 -21.26 54.88 50.14
C ASN A 35 -20.64 54.06 49.00
N ASN A 36 -21.47 53.69 48.02
CA ASN A 36 -21.28 53.55 46.57
C ASN A 36 -19.93 53.20 45.93
N ASP A 37 -18.89 52.75 46.64
CA ASP A 37 -17.58 52.58 46.01
C ASP A 37 -17.29 51.15 45.56
N GLU A 38 -17.83 50.10 46.18
CA GLU A 38 -17.57 48.73 45.69
C GLU A 38 -18.75 47.77 45.88
N GLY A 39 -19.56 47.63 44.83
CA GLY A 39 -20.07 46.33 44.33
C GLY A 39 -21.12 45.55 45.12
N ASN A 40 -21.34 45.78 46.41
CA ASN A 40 -22.21 44.92 47.21
C ASN A 40 -23.66 45.44 47.25
N LYS A 41 -24.37 45.24 46.13
CA LYS A 41 -25.82 45.41 46.04
C LYS A 41 -26.48 44.17 46.61
N TYR A 42 -27.16 44.31 47.76
CA TYR A 42 -27.99 43.23 48.29
C TYR A 42 -29.24 43.06 47.43
N LEU A 43 -29.37 41.90 46.81
CA LEU A 43 -30.58 41.50 46.13
C LEU A 43 -31.63 41.07 47.15
N ARG A 44 -32.90 41.32 46.85
CA ARG A 44 -34.00 40.69 47.59
C ARG A 44 -33.88 39.16 47.44
N LYS A 45 -34.36 38.41 48.43
CA LYS A 45 -34.27 36.93 48.44
C LYS A 45 -34.78 36.28 47.14
N SER A 46 -35.86 36.81 46.57
CA SER A 46 -36.42 36.34 45.29
C SER A 46 -35.45 36.53 44.12
N ASP A 47 -34.80 37.69 44.05
CA ASP A 47 -33.96 38.09 42.93
C ASP A 47 -32.60 37.37 43.00
N ALA A 48 -32.06 37.19 44.21
CA ALA A 48 -30.89 36.34 44.47
C ALA A 48 -31.14 34.89 44.02
N ALA A 49 -32.29 34.31 44.41
CA ALA A 49 -32.66 32.95 44.01
C ALA A 49 -32.80 32.80 42.49
N TYR A 50 -33.30 33.83 41.81
CA TYR A 50 -33.44 33.84 40.36
C TYR A 50 -32.09 33.96 39.64
N GLU A 51 -31.17 34.80 40.12
CA GLU A 51 -29.81 34.88 39.58
C GLU A 51 -29.03 33.57 39.80
N ASP A 52 -29.17 32.94 40.97
CA ASP A 52 -28.59 31.61 41.23
C ASP A 52 -29.13 30.55 40.27
N PHE A 53 -30.43 30.58 39.96
CA PHE A 53 -31.03 29.72 38.95
C PHE A 53 -30.41 29.97 37.56
N LYS A 54 -30.30 31.23 37.12
CA LYS A 54 -29.65 31.55 35.84
C LYS A 54 -28.20 31.07 35.77
N ILE A 55 -27.45 31.23 36.86
CA ILE A 55 -26.05 30.78 36.92
C ILE A 55 -25.98 29.26 36.75
N ARG A 56 -26.84 28.50 37.45
CA ARG A 56 -26.91 27.04 37.32
C ARG A 56 -27.27 26.61 35.90
N GLU A 57 -28.26 27.24 35.27
CA GLU A 57 -28.64 26.90 33.89
C GLU A 57 -27.51 27.23 32.89
N LYS A 58 -26.82 28.36 33.06
CA LYS A 58 -25.63 28.68 32.25
C LYS A 58 -24.51 27.66 32.44
N GLN A 59 -24.30 27.16 33.66
CA GLN A 59 -23.30 26.12 33.93
C GLN A 59 -23.67 24.79 33.26
N LYS A 60 -24.93 24.34 33.39
CA LYS A 60 -25.43 23.15 32.69
C LYS A 60 -25.22 23.25 31.17
N LEU A 61 -25.55 24.39 30.57
CA LEU A 61 -25.35 24.63 29.15
C LEU A 61 -23.86 24.51 28.76
N LYS A 62 -22.95 25.11 29.55
CA LYS A 62 -21.50 24.98 29.33
C LYS A 62 -21.04 23.52 29.41
N GLU A 63 -21.60 22.72 30.32
CA GLU A 63 -21.28 21.29 30.42
C GLU A 63 -21.77 20.51 29.20
N TYR A 64 -22.99 20.76 28.73
CA TYR A 64 -23.50 20.13 27.51
C TYR A 64 -22.64 20.46 26.28
N ILE A 65 -22.23 21.73 26.13
CA ILE A 65 -21.32 22.15 25.06
C ILE A 65 -19.98 21.40 25.16
N LYS A 66 -19.42 21.25 26.38
CA LYS A 66 -18.17 20.49 26.57
C LYS A 66 -18.32 19.02 26.17
N ILE A 67 -19.44 18.39 26.52
CA ILE A 67 -19.71 16.99 26.13
C ILE A 67 -19.81 16.87 24.62
N GLU A 68 -20.53 17.79 23.97
CA GLU A 68 -20.73 17.77 22.53
C GLU A 68 -19.41 18.01 21.76
N ASN A 69 -18.57 18.93 22.24
CA ASN A 69 -17.24 19.14 21.66
C ASN A 69 -16.36 17.90 21.80
N LYS A 70 -16.37 17.22 22.96
CA LYS A 70 -15.66 15.95 23.15
C LYS A 70 -16.15 14.86 22.20
N ARG A 71 -17.46 14.78 21.96
CA ARG A 71 -18.05 13.83 21.00
C ARG A 71 -17.55 14.10 19.59
N LYS A 72 -17.57 15.36 19.14
CA LYS A 72 -17.06 15.78 17.83
C LYS A 72 -15.58 15.45 17.66
N GLU A 73 -14.75 15.75 18.66
CA GLU A 73 -13.33 15.40 18.63
C GLU A 73 -13.10 13.89 18.53
N ASN A 74 -13.84 13.10 19.30
CA ASN A 74 -13.72 11.65 19.28
C ASN A 74 -14.13 11.07 17.92
N LEU A 75 -15.21 11.60 17.33
CA LEU A 75 -15.65 11.20 16.00
C LEU A 75 -14.56 11.51 14.96
N GLN A 76 -13.99 12.71 14.98
CA GLN A 76 -12.91 13.11 14.08
C GLN A 76 -11.66 12.21 14.25
N ARG A 77 -11.28 11.89 15.49
CA ARG A 77 -10.15 10.97 15.76
C ARG A 77 -10.42 9.58 15.18
N HIS A 78 -11.64 9.09 15.31
CA HIS A 78 -12.04 7.78 14.79
C HIS A 78 -11.99 7.77 13.25
N GLU A 79 -12.56 8.78 12.59
CA GLU A 79 -12.50 8.93 11.13
C GLU A 79 -11.05 9.00 10.63
N ASN A 80 -10.21 9.82 11.27
CA ASN A 80 -8.79 9.92 10.93
C ASN A 80 -8.06 8.58 11.08
N LYS A 81 -8.39 7.81 12.13
CA LYS A 81 -7.82 6.47 12.34
C LYS A 81 -8.22 5.51 11.22
N TRP A 82 -9.49 5.51 10.81
CA TRP A 82 -9.96 4.67 9.69
C TRP A 82 -9.33 5.08 8.36
N ALA A 83 -9.27 6.38 8.07
CA ALA A 83 -8.62 6.89 6.87
C ALA A 83 -7.14 6.46 6.78
N GLN A 84 -6.42 6.49 7.92
CA GLN A 84 -5.03 6.05 7.98
C GLN A 84 -4.88 4.53 7.77
N ILE A 85 -5.80 3.73 8.32
CA ILE A 85 -5.83 2.28 8.09
C ILE A 85 -6.04 1.98 6.60
N ASP A 86 -6.99 2.65 5.95
CA ASP A 86 -7.27 2.48 4.54
C ASP A 86 -6.08 2.87 3.65
N LEU A 87 -5.44 4.00 3.95
CA LEU A 87 -4.21 4.41 3.26
C LEU A 87 -3.13 3.34 3.39
N ASN A 88 -2.93 2.81 4.60
CA ASN A 88 -1.96 1.75 4.86
C ASN A 88 -2.27 0.45 4.09
N VAL A 89 -3.55 0.06 4.00
CA VAL A 89 -3.99 -1.08 3.20
C VAL A 89 -3.71 -0.85 1.72
N GLN A 90 -4.01 0.34 1.19
CA GLN A 90 -3.72 0.70 -0.19
C GLN A 90 -2.21 0.67 -0.49
N VAL A 91 -1.38 1.21 0.40
CA VAL A 91 0.08 1.19 0.29
C VAL A 91 0.60 -0.26 0.29
N LYS A 92 0.10 -1.11 1.20
CA LYS A 92 0.45 -2.55 1.25
C LYS A 92 0.05 -3.26 -0.06
N LYS A 93 -1.16 -3.00 -0.60
CA LYS A 93 -1.62 -3.52 -1.89
C LYS A 93 -0.69 -3.07 -3.04
N ARG A 94 -0.31 -1.79 -3.10
CA ARG A 94 0.63 -1.24 -4.10
C ARG A 94 2.02 -1.90 -3.99
N LYS A 95 2.57 -2.04 -2.78
CA LYS A 95 3.85 -2.74 -2.52
C LYS A 95 3.80 -4.21 -2.98
N LYS A 96 2.72 -4.95 -2.66
CA LYS A 96 2.49 -6.32 -3.13
C LYS A 96 2.42 -6.41 -4.66
N LYS A 97 1.69 -5.50 -5.34
CA LYS A 97 1.62 -5.41 -6.81
C LYS A 97 3.00 -5.16 -7.43
N LYS A 98 3.79 -4.21 -6.90
CA LYS A 98 5.17 -3.93 -7.36
C LYS A 98 6.08 -5.17 -7.21
N LYS A 99 6.05 -5.86 -6.06
CA LYS A 99 6.80 -7.11 -5.83
C LYS A 99 6.41 -8.21 -6.84
N LYS A 100 5.11 -8.42 -7.08
CA LYS A 100 4.61 -9.37 -8.10
C LYS A 100 5.11 -9.03 -9.51
N LYS A 101 5.06 -7.75 -9.92
CA LYS A 101 5.59 -7.28 -11.22
C LYS A 101 7.11 -7.54 -11.35
N LYS A 102 7.91 -7.22 -10.31
CA LYS A 102 9.36 -7.49 -10.30
C LYS A 102 9.66 -9.00 -10.43
N LYS A 103 8.96 -9.87 -9.68
CA LYS A 103 9.09 -11.33 -9.79
C LYS A 103 8.76 -11.84 -11.20
N LYS A 104 7.66 -11.38 -11.81
CA LYS A 104 7.29 -11.71 -13.20
C LYS A 104 8.38 -11.29 -14.20
N LYS A 105 8.90 -10.05 -14.10
CA LYS A 105 10.01 -9.56 -14.95
C LYS A 105 11.28 -10.42 -14.80
N LYS A 106 11.69 -10.77 -13.56
CA LYS A 106 12.84 -11.66 -13.30
C LYS A 106 12.64 -13.05 -13.91
N LYS A 107 11.46 -13.66 -13.75
CA LYS A 107 11.12 -14.96 -14.39
C LYS A 107 11.20 -14.89 -15.92
N LYS A 108 10.67 -13.84 -16.55
CA LYS A 108 10.77 -13.63 -18.01
C LYS A 108 12.24 -13.49 -18.47
N LYS A 109 13.07 -12.70 -17.75
CA LYS A 109 14.52 -12.58 -18.05
C LYS A 109 15.25 -13.93 -17.92
N LYS A 110 15.00 -14.71 -16.87
CA LYS A 110 15.58 -16.06 -16.71
C LYS A 110 15.18 -17.01 -17.87
N LYS A 111 13.90 -17.02 -18.27
CA LYS A 111 13.43 -17.82 -19.42
C LYS A 111 14.12 -17.41 -20.73
N LYS A 112 14.27 -16.11 -21.01
CA LYS A 112 15.00 -15.62 -22.20
C LYS A 112 16.48 -16.04 -22.18
N LYS A 113 17.18 -15.94 -21.04
CA LYS A 113 18.58 -16.41 -20.90
C LYS A 113 18.70 -17.91 -21.13
N LYS A 114 17.80 -18.74 -20.58
CA LYS A 114 17.77 -20.19 -20.82
C LYS A 114 17.56 -20.53 -22.31
N LYS A 115 16.63 -19.84 -23.00
CA LYS A 115 16.43 -20.01 -24.45
C LYS A 115 17.69 -19.64 -25.26
N LYS A 116 18.36 -18.53 -24.93
CA LYS A 116 19.63 -18.15 -25.58
C LYS A 116 20.75 -19.18 -25.35
N LYS A 117 20.88 -19.73 -24.14
CA LYS A 117 21.85 -20.81 -23.85
C LYS A 117 21.54 -22.10 -24.62
N LYS A 118 20.26 -22.50 -24.71
CA LYS A 118 19.85 -23.65 -25.54
C LYS A 118 20.17 -23.42 -27.02
N LYS A 119 19.83 -22.25 -27.58
CA LYS A 119 20.19 -21.89 -28.97
C LYS A 119 21.70 -21.92 -29.20
N LYS A 120 22.51 -21.34 -28.30
CA LYS A 120 23.97 -21.41 -28.38
C LYS A 120 24.50 -22.85 -28.33
N LYS A 121 23.96 -23.70 -27.45
CA LYS A 121 24.35 -25.12 -27.41
C LYS A 121 24.02 -25.87 -28.70
N HIS A 122 22.86 -25.60 -29.31
CA HIS A 122 22.52 -26.16 -30.62
C HIS A 122 23.42 -25.62 -31.75
N LEU A 123 23.88 -24.36 -31.67
CA LEU A 123 24.81 -23.79 -32.65
C LEU A 123 26.24 -24.33 -32.53
N ILE A 124 26.67 -24.75 -31.34
CA ILE A 124 28.02 -25.31 -31.09
C ILE A 124 28.04 -26.82 -31.42
N CYS A 125 26.87 -27.47 -31.44
CA CYS A 125 26.71 -28.87 -31.80
C CYS A 125 26.31 -28.98 -33.28
N SER A 126 27.08 -28.36 -34.17
CA SER A 126 27.20 -28.84 -35.54
C SER A 126 28.20 -29.99 -35.48
N HIS A 127 27.71 -31.21 -35.19
CA HIS A 127 28.45 -32.36 -35.69
C HIS A 127 28.48 -32.15 -37.20
N ASP A 128 29.68 -32.10 -37.78
CA ASP A 128 29.82 -32.21 -39.22
C ASP A 128 29.07 -33.50 -39.56
N ILE A 129 27.90 -33.35 -40.17
CA ILE A 129 27.20 -34.48 -40.77
C ILE A 129 28.19 -34.88 -41.85
N ILE A 130 28.99 -35.91 -41.57
CA ILE A 130 29.79 -36.60 -42.55
C ILE A 130 28.75 -37.03 -43.57
N ASN A 131 28.65 -36.26 -44.65
CA ASN A 131 28.00 -36.73 -45.85
C ASN A 131 28.82 -37.95 -46.22
N HIS A 132 28.31 -39.14 -45.88
CA HIS A 132 28.63 -40.33 -46.64
C HIS A 132 28.13 -39.99 -48.05
N GLN A 133 28.98 -39.31 -48.82
CA GLN A 133 28.88 -39.31 -50.27
C GLN A 133 28.80 -40.79 -50.60
N TYR A 134 27.62 -41.21 -51.06
CA TYR A 134 27.42 -42.55 -51.56
C TYR A 134 28.51 -42.76 -52.59
N ILE A 135 29.53 -43.54 -52.21
CA ILE A 135 30.60 -43.91 -53.13
C ILE A 135 29.86 -44.65 -54.24
N ASN A 136 29.93 -44.09 -55.45
CA ASN A 136 29.28 -44.68 -56.62
C ASN A 136 29.72 -46.15 -56.71
N TYR A 137 28.81 -47.06 -57.06
CA TYR A 137 29.10 -48.51 -57.13
C TYR A 137 30.37 -48.79 -57.94
N GLU A 138 30.61 -48.04 -59.01
CA GLU A 138 31.85 -48.12 -59.78
C GLU A 138 33.12 -47.78 -58.99
N GLU A 139 33.10 -46.76 -58.14
CA GLU A 139 34.24 -46.38 -57.30
C GLU A 139 34.49 -47.42 -56.20
N SER A 140 33.42 -47.99 -55.63
CA SER A 140 33.51 -49.10 -54.68
C SER A 140 34.16 -50.32 -55.33
N MET A 141 33.70 -50.71 -56.52
CA MET A 141 34.28 -51.82 -57.30
C MET A 141 35.72 -51.55 -57.73
N LYS A 142 36.09 -50.31 -58.06
CA LYS A 142 37.49 -49.92 -58.37
C LYS A 142 38.39 -50.12 -57.14
N MET A 143 37.95 -49.72 -55.96
CA MET A 143 38.72 -49.88 -54.72
C MET A 143 38.88 -51.36 -54.34
N GLU A 144 37.84 -52.17 -54.55
CA GLU A 144 37.89 -53.61 -54.30
C GLU A 144 38.83 -54.34 -55.27
N ARG A 145 38.78 -54.01 -56.56
CA ARG A 145 39.75 -54.53 -57.56
C ARG A 145 41.19 -54.17 -57.20
N LYS A 146 41.46 -52.93 -56.75
CA LYS A 146 42.80 -52.51 -56.31
C LYS A 146 43.30 -53.33 -55.12
N LYS A 147 42.43 -53.61 -54.13
CA LYS A 147 42.78 -54.49 -53.00
C LYS A 147 43.12 -55.90 -53.46
N ASN A 148 42.30 -56.48 -54.34
CA ASN A 148 42.52 -57.83 -54.84
C ASN A 148 43.83 -57.95 -55.64
N ASN A 149 44.14 -56.96 -56.48
CA ASN A 149 45.41 -56.91 -57.22
C ASN A 149 46.62 -56.81 -56.29
N SER A 150 46.54 -56.00 -55.23
CA SER A 150 47.62 -55.91 -54.24
C SER A 150 47.86 -57.24 -53.52
N ILE A 151 46.79 -57.95 -53.16
CA ILE A 151 46.87 -59.27 -52.52
C ILE A 151 47.46 -60.31 -53.49
N LEU A 152 47.06 -60.28 -54.76
CA LEU A 152 47.58 -61.19 -55.79
C LEU A 152 49.07 -60.94 -56.04
N ASN A 153 49.49 -59.67 -56.18
CA ASN A 153 50.90 -59.32 -56.34
C ASN A 153 51.74 -59.78 -55.14
N ARG A 154 51.21 -59.63 -53.91
CA ARG A 154 51.89 -60.14 -52.71
C ARG A 154 51.99 -61.67 -52.72
N ARG A 155 50.96 -62.38 -53.14
CA ARG A 155 50.99 -63.85 -53.27
C ARG A 155 52.03 -64.29 -54.30
N ASN A 156 52.04 -63.66 -55.47
CA ASN A 156 52.99 -63.96 -56.53
C ASN A 156 54.45 -63.70 -56.09
N PHE A 157 54.69 -62.57 -55.42
CA PHE A 157 56.01 -62.25 -54.85
C PHE A 157 56.46 -63.31 -53.84
N LEU A 158 55.56 -63.75 -52.95
CA LEU A 158 55.89 -64.78 -51.96
C LEU A 158 56.12 -66.14 -52.63
N SER A 159 55.34 -66.52 -53.64
CA SER A 159 55.54 -67.77 -54.37
C SER A 159 56.86 -67.77 -55.17
N GLU A 160 57.23 -66.65 -55.79
CA GLU A 160 58.53 -66.51 -56.47
C GLU A 160 59.72 -66.64 -55.51
N LYS A 161 59.55 -66.23 -54.25
CA LYS A 161 60.60 -66.39 -53.22
C LYS A 161 60.67 -67.80 -52.65
N ILE A 162 59.57 -68.54 -52.66
CA ILE A 162 59.49 -69.90 -52.13
C ILE A 162 59.94 -70.92 -53.18
N ASN A 163 59.51 -70.76 -54.44
CA ASN A 163 59.86 -71.66 -55.53
C ASN A 163 61.31 -71.38 -55.98
N GLY A 164 62.25 -72.18 -55.46
CA GLY A 164 63.69 -72.05 -55.72
C GLY A 164 64.56 -71.75 -54.50
N SER A 165 63.99 -71.53 -53.32
CA SER A 165 64.79 -71.42 -52.08
C SER A 165 65.03 -72.79 -51.45
N TYR A 166 66.30 -73.07 -51.14
CA TYR A 166 66.71 -74.26 -50.40
C TYR A 166 66.22 -74.15 -48.96
N ASN A 167 65.49 -75.16 -48.48
CA ASN A 167 65.07 -75.22 -47.07
C ASN A 167 66.18 -75.91 -46.25
N PRO A 168 66.95 -75.17 -45.43
CA PRO A 168 68.09 -75.74 -44.70
C PRO A 168 67.68 -76.70 -43.57
N ILE A 169 66.41 -76.73 -43.18
CA ILE A 169 65.90 -77.64 -42.14
C ILE A 169 65.57 -79.01 -42.73
N THR A 170 65.02 -79.06 -43.94
CA THR A 170 64.62 -80.32 -44.60
C THR A 170 65.60 -80.78 -45.67
N GLY A 171 66.57 -79.95 -46.06
CA GLY A 171 67.60 -80.29 -47.04
C GLY A 171 67.10 -80.41 -48.49
N CYS A 172 65.88 -79.93 -48.79
CA CYS A 172 65.25 -80.04 -50.11
C CYS A 172 65.02 -78.66 -50.72
N PHE A 173 65.11 -78.59 -52.06
CA PHE A 173 64.59 -77.44 -52.81
C PHE A 173 63.07 -77.54 -52.89
N ASN A 174 62.39 -76.45 -52.56
CA ASN A 174 60.95 -76.35 -52.78
C ASN A 174 60.73 -76.07 -54.28
N TYR A 175 60.18 -77.06 -55.00
CA TYR A 175 59.68 -76.92 -56.37
C TYR A 175 58.25 -76.41 -56.36
#